data_AF-A0A2S6NM28-F1
#
_entry.id   AF-A0A2S6NM28-F1
#
_cell.length_a   1.000
_cell.length_b   1.000
_cell.length_c   1.000
_cell.angle_alpha   90.00
_cell.angle_beta   90.00
_cell.angle_gamma   90.00
#
_symmetry.space_group_name_H-M   'P 1'
#
loop_
_entity.id
_entity.type
_entity.pdbx_description
1 polymer ?
#
loop_
_entity_poly.entity_id
_entity_poly.type
_entity_poly.pdbx_seq_one_letter_code
_entity_poly.pdbx_strand_id
1 'polypeptide(L)'
;MVETSLHPALDKRLATLRDRIEGIRRAMSLAPPAEKVQATAALAELERRFAALDKQVRALRQEGPGLRQSIKAEVILMADDLVGMSEDLMTWIETGSHPDPYARRFGNTD
;
A
#
# COMPACT_ATOMS: atom_id res chain seq x y z
N MET A 1 3.30 19.16 24.66
CA MET A 1 2.81 18.86 23.31
C MET A 1 3.49 17.59 22.86
N VAL A 2 2.73 16.54 22.59
CA VAL A 2 3.30 15.22 22.33
C VAL A 2 3.69 15.13 20.86
N GLU A 3 4.93 15.53 20.54
CA GLU A 3 5.59 15.20 19.27
C GLU A 3 5.96 13.70 19.26
N THR A 4 5.01 12.82 19.50
CA THR A 4 5.26 11.38 19.46
C THR A 4 5.32 10.93 18.01
N SER A 5 6.56 10.73 17.56
CA SER A 5 6.94 9.47 16.93
C SER A 5 6.06 9.07 15.75
N LEU A 6 6.10 9.90 14.70
CA LEU A 6 5.65 9.53 13.36
C LEU A 6 6.38 8.32 12.78
N HIS A 7 7.63 8.14 13.20
CA HIS A 7 8.51 7.09 12.73
C HIS A 7 7.97 5.68 12.97
N PRO A 8 7.66 5.23 14.19
CA PRO A 8 7.26 3.84 14.43
C PRO A 8 5.94 3.44 13.76
N ALA A 9 4.96 4.33 13.69
CA ALA A 9 3.67 4.01 13.08
C ALA A 9 3.78 3.89 11.54
N LEU A 10 4.51 4.79 10.89
CA LEU A 10 4.79 4.69 9.45
C LEU A 10 5.71 3.52 9.11
N ASP A 11 6.73 3.27 9.92
CA ASP A 11 7.65 2.13 9.73
C ASP A 11 6.90 0.80 9.84
N LYS A 12 6.00 0.67 10.84
CA LYS A 12 5.12 -0.49 10.97
C LYS A 12 4.18 -0.65 9.77
N ARG A 13 3.63 0.45 9.24
CA ARG A 13 2.79 0.42 8.03
C ARG A 13 3.59 0.01 6.79
N LEU A 14 4.79 0.54 6.61
CA LEU A 14 5.67 0.14 5.51
C LEU A 14 6.07 -1.33 5.60
N ALA A 15 6.40 -1.82 6.80
CA ALA A 15 6.69 -3.23 7.04
C ALA A 15 5.48 -4.12 6.71
N THR A 16 4.28 -3.68 7.09
CA THR A 16 3.02 -4.39 6.76
C THR A 16 2.76 -4.42 5.26
N LEU A 17 2.94 -3.29 4.57
CA LEU A 17 2.81 -3.20 3.12
C LEU A 17 3.78 -4.10 2.39
N ARG A 18 5.04 -4.15 2.86
CA ARG A 18 6.05 -5.05 2.32
C ARG A 18 5.63 -6.51 2.47
N ASP A 19 5.19 -6.92 3.66
CA ASP A 19 4.74 -8.28 3.92
C ASP A 19 3.55 -8.67 3.01
N ARG A 20 2.59 -7.75 2.83
CA ARG A 20 1.47 -7.92 1.91
C ARG A 20 1.92 -8.07 0.46
N ILE A 21 2.83 -7.23 -0.02
CA ILE A 21 3.39 -7.34 -1.39
C ILE A 21 4.07 -8.71 -1.57
N GLU A 22 4.83 -9.18 -0.58
CA GLU A 22 5.44 -10.52 -0.62
C GLU A 22 4.38 -11.63 -0.64
N GLY A 23 3.30 -11.51 0.13
CA GLY A 23 2.16 -12.42 0.12
C GLY A 23 1.48 -12.48 -1.24
N ILE A 24 1.18 -11.31 -1.83
CA ILE A 24 0.61 -11.17 -3.18
C ILE A 24 1.50 -11.83 -4.22
N ARG A 25 2.82 -11.59 -4.17
CA ARG A 25 3.79 -12.19 -5.09
C ARG A 25 3.80 -13.72 -5.00
N ARG A 26 3.70 -14.29 -3.80
CA ARG A 26 3.58 -15.75 -3.60
C ARG A 26 2.27 -16.28 -4.16
N ALA A 27 1.14 -15.64 -3.85
CA ALA A 27 -0.17 -16.03 -4.35
C ALA A 27 -0.22 -15.98 -5.89
N MET A 28 0.32 -14.92 -6.49
CA MET A 28 0.48 -14.78 -7.94
C MET A 28 1.36 -15.87 -8.58
N SER A 29 2.38 -16.35 -7.87
CA SER A 29 3.22 -17.44 -8.37
C SER A 29 2.40 -18.72 -8.57
N LEU A 30 1.41 -18.94 -7.69
CA LEU A 30 0.53 -20.11 -7.66
C LEU A 30 -0.73 -19.96 -8.54
N ALA A 31 -1.13 -18.74 -8.91
CA ALA A 31 -2.30 -18.47 -9.75
C ALA A 31 -2.16 -19.05 -11.18
N PRO A 32 -3.26 -19.24 -11.93
CA PRO A 32 -3.22 -19.66 -13.34
C PRO A 32 -2.78 -18.51 -14.29
N PRO A 33 -2.14 -18.81 -15.43
CA PRO A 33 -1.51 -17.81 -16.31
C PRO A 33 -2.49 -16.78 -16.93
N ALA A 34 -3.76 -17.14 -17.10
CA ALA A 34 -4.78 -16.24 -17.64
C ALA A 34 -5.04 -15.02 -16.73
N GLU A 35 -4.95 -15.21 -15.41
CA GLU A 35 -5.19 -14.18 -14.40
C GLU A 35 -3.89 -13.43 -14.03
N LYS A 36 -2.72 -14.04 -14.33
CA LYS A 36 -1.42 -13.44 -14.05
C LYS A 36 -1.16 -12.16 -14.83
N VAL A 37 -1.53 -12.06 -16.10
CA VAL A 37 -1.08 -10.92 -16.95
C VAL A 37 -1.51 -9.58 -16.34
N GLN A 38 -2.75 -9.52 -15.90
CA GLN A 38 -3.37 -8.29 -15.44
C GLN A 38 -3.03 -8.03 -13.96
N ALA A 39 -2.95 -9.09 -13.13
CA ALA A 39 -2.45 -9.02 -11.75
C ALA A 39 -0.95 -8.65 -11.67
N THR A 40 -0.13 -9.05 -12.66
CA THR A 40 1.30 -8.70 -12.73
C THR A 40 1.50 -7.21 -12.94
N ALA A 41 0.71 -6.59 -13.82
CA ALA A 41 0.76 -5.15 -14.04
C ALA A 41 0.37 -4.38 -12.77
N ALA A 42 -0.68 -4.83 -12.07
CA ALA A 42 -1.12 -4.24 -10.81
C ALA A 42 -0.07 -4.41 -9.70
N LEU A 43 0.55 -5.59 -9.57
CA LEU A 43 1.64 -5.83 -8.62
C LEU A 43 2.85 -4.93 -8.92
N ALA A 44 3.23 -4.78 -10.19
CA ALA A 44 4.36 -3.94 -10.57
C ALA A 44 4.11 -2.45 -10.25
N GLU A 45 2.88 -1.97 -10.43
CA GLU A 45 2.47 -0.62 -10.02
C GLU A 45 2.52 -0.46 -8.49
N LEU A 46 1.99 -1.43 -7.74
CA LEU A 46 2.04 -1.45 -6.27
C LEU A 46 3.49 -1.41 -5.74
N GLU A 47 4.38 -2.21 -6.32
CA GLU A 47 5.81 -2.23 -5.97
C GLU A 47 6.50 -0.89 -6.28
N ARG A 48 6.19 -0.27 -7.42
CA ARG A 48 6.74 1.05 -7.78
C ARG A 48 6.33 2.13 -6.80
N ARG A 49 5.04 2.20 -6.48
CA ARG A 49 4.51 3.20 -5.54
C ARG A 49 5.03 2.97 -4.13
N PHE A 50 5.14 1.71 -3.69
CA PHE A 50 5.75 1.38 -2.41
C PHE A 50 7.21 1.82 -2.34
N ALA A 51 8.01 1.58 -3.40
CA ALA A 51 9.39 2.05 -3.45
C ALA A 51 9.51 3.58 -3.41
N ALA A 52 8.60 4.30 -4.08
CA ALA A 52 8.53 5.75 -4.02
C ALA A 52 8.17 6.25 -2.61
N LEU A 53 7.22 5.60 -1.94
CA LEU A 53 6.83 5.92 -0.57
C LEU A 53 7.97 5.67 0.43
N ASP A 54 8.64 4.52 0.34
CA ASP A 54 9.79 4.19 1.20
C ASP A 54 10.91 5.23 1.05
N LYS A 55 11.19 5.66 -0.19
CA LYS A 55 12.17 6.73 -0.46
C LYS A 55 11.75 8.07 0.16
N GLN A 56 10.48 8.45 0.03
CA GLN A 56 9.95 9.68 0.64
C GLN A 56 10.00 9.63 2.17
N VAL A 57 9.64 8.49 2.77
CA VAL A 57 9.74 8.29 4.22
C VAL A 57 11.19 8.41 4.68
N ARG A 58 12.15 7.80 3.97
CA ARG A 58 13.59 7.94 4.25
C ARG A 58 14.08 9.39 4.14
N ALA A 59 13.64 10.12 3.12
CA ALA A 59 13.95 11.54 2.96
C ALA A 59 13.40 12.37 4.14
N LEU A 60 12.16 12.11 4.56
CA LEU A 60 11.56 12.76 5.74
C LEU A 60 12.31 12.48 7.04
N ARG A 61 13.00 11.32 7.16
CA ARG A 61 13.86 11.04 8.32
C ARG A 61 15.06 11.98 8.37
N GLN A 62 15.57 12.34 7.20
CA GLN A 62 16.75 13.19 7.04
C GLN A 62 16.40 14.68 7.12
N GLU A 63 15.17 15.05 6.73
CA GLU A 63 14.71 16.44 6.76
C GLU A 63 14.17 16.86 8.16
N GLY A 64 14.50 18.09 8.55
CA GLY A 64 14.20 18.68 9.85
C GLY A 64 12.69 18.92 10.11
N PRO A 65 12.31 19.30 11.33
CA PRO A 65 10.92 19.32 11.80
C PRO A 65 9.94 20.22 11.02
N GLY A 66 10.42 21.26 10.32
CA GLY A 66 9.58 22.22 9.60
C GLY A 66 8.92 21.71 8.32
N LEU A 67 9.54 20.74 7.62
CA LEU A 67 8.99 20.13 6.39
C LEU A 67 8.07 18.93 6.68
N ARG A 68 7.99 18.50 7.95
CA ARG A 68 7.37 17.23 8.32
C ARG A 68 5.86 17.21 8.22
N GLN A 69 5.14 18.32 8.33
CA GLN A 69 3.66 18.24 8.45
C GLN A 69 2.94 18.04 7.11
N SER A 70 3.31 18.77 6.05
CA SER A 70 2.66 18.64 4.74
C SER A 70 3.00 17.30 4.09
N ILE A 71 4.29 16.94 4.08
CA ILE A 71 4.76 15.68 3.48
C ILE A 71 4.26 14.47 4.30
N LYS A 72 4.08 14.61 5.62
CA LYS A 72 3.46 13.56 6.46
C LYS A 72 2.05 13.22 6.01
N ALA A 73 1.22 14.21 5.72
CA ALA A 73 -0.17 13.97 5.34
C ALA A 73 -0.22 13.21 4.01
N GLU A 74 0.60 13.64 3.04
CA GLU A 74 0.72 12.97 1.74
C GLU A 74 1.26 11.54 1.87
N VAL A 75 2.30 11.33 2.69
CA VAL A 75 2.87 10.00 2.95
C VAL A 75 1.87 9.06 3.63
N ILE A 76 1.05 9.58 4.56
CA ILE A 76 0.00 8.78 5.20
C ILE A 76 -1.07 8.40 4.18
N LEU A 77 -1.51 9.35 3.34
CA LEU A 77 -2.50 9.08 2.29
C LEU A 77 -1.97 8.07 1.27
N MET A 78 -0.71 8.19 0.84
CA MET A 78 -0.08 7.20 -0.04
C MET A 78 0.03 5.83 0.61
N ALA A 79 0.37 5.76 1.90
CA ALA A 79 0.41 4.48 2.61
C ALA A 79 -0.98 3.81 2.68
N ASP A 80 -2.03 4.61 2.87
CA ASP A 80 -3.42 4.12 2.93
C ASP A 80 -3.92 3.66 1.54
N ASP A 81 -3.62 4.43 0.49
CA ASP A 81 -3.90 4.05 -0.91
C ASP A 81 -3.24 2.72 -1.27
N LEU A 82 -1.96 2.53 -0.89
CA LEU A 82 -1.25 1.27 -1.12
C LEU A 82 -1.84 0.11 -0.32
N VAL A 83 -2.35 0.38 0.88
CA VAL A 83 -3.05 -0.62 1.69
C VAL A 83 -4.30 -1.09 0.93
N GLY A 84 -5.12 -0.16 0.45
CA GLY A 84 -6.30 -0.48 -0.35
C GLY A 84 -5.95 -1.27 -1.61
N MET A 85 -4.97 -0.79 -2.38
CA MET A 85 -4.49 -1.48 -3.59
C MET A 85 -4.01 -2.90 -3.33
N SER A 86 -3.28 -3.12 -2.22
CA SER A 86 -2.81 -4.46 -1.85
C SER A 86 -3.96 -5.41 -1.53
N GLU A 87 -5.02 -4.91 -0.88
CA GLU A 87 -6.20 -5.70 -0.52
C GLU A 87 -7.07 -6.00 -1.72
N ASP A 88 -7.24 -5.04 -2.64
CA ASP A 88 -7.92 -5.27 -3.92
C ASP A 88 -7.19 -6.32 -4.75
N LEU A 89 -5.86 -6.21 -4.86
CA LEU A 89 -5.06 -7.17 -5.62
C LEU A 89 -5.10 -8.57 -5.00
N MET A 90 -5.04 -8.68 -3.67
CA MET A 90 -5.17 -9.97 -2.98
C MET A 90 -6.57 -10.57 -3.19
N THR A 91 -7.62 -9.78 -3.03
CA THR A 91 -9.02 -10.22 -3.29
C THR A 91 -9.18 -10.70 -4.72
N TRP A 92 -8.58 -9.99 -5.68
CA TRP A 92 -8.62 -10.40 -7.08
C TRP A 92 -7.92 -11.73 -7.32
N ILE A 93 -6.73 -11.95 -6.75
CA ILE A 93 -6.00 -13.22 -6.88
C ILE A 93 -6.77 -14.37 -6.24
N GLU A 94 -7.45 -14.13 -5.12
CA GLU A 94 -8.21 -15.17 -4.41
C GLU A 94 -9.54 -15.52 -5.08
N THR A 95 -10.24 -14.52 -5.64
CA THR A 95 -11.60 -14.69 -6.19
C THR A 95 -11.63 -14.80 -7.71
N GLY A 96 -10.53 -14.47 -8.38
CA GLY A 96 -10.45 -14.26 -9.82
C GLY A 96 -11.33 -13.15 -10.37
N SER A 97 -11.95 -12.36 -9.49
CA SER A 97 -12.84 -11.26 -9.82
C SER A 97 -12.22 -9.95 -9.37
N HIS A 98 -12.16 -8.96 -10.27
CA HIS A 98 -11.68 -7.63 -9.91
C HIS A 98 -12.65 -7.03 -8.89
N PRO A 99 -12.21 -6.77 -7.63
CA PRO A 99 -13.04 -6.05 -6.68
C PRO A 99 -13.43 -4.69 -7.25
N ASP A 100 -14.71 -4.34 -7.12
CA ASP A 100 -15.19 -3.04 -7.54
C ASP A 100 -14.70 -1.98 -6.53
N PRO A 101 -13.87 -1.00 -6.97
CA PRO A 101 -13.31 0.00 -6.06
C PRO A 101 -14.37 0.97 -5.52
N TYR A 102 -15.59 0.99 -6.07
CA TYR A 102 -16.70 1.81 -5.58
C TYR A 102 -17.52 1.13 -4.48
N ALA A 103 -17.52 -0.21 -4.40
CA ALA A 103 -18.20 -0.96 -3.35
C ALA A 103 -17.65 -0.65 -1.95
N ARG A 104 -16.35 -0.38 -1.82
CA ARG A 104 -15.71 -0.01 -0.53
C ARG A 104 -16.07 1.39 -0.05
N ARG A 105 -16.44 2.31 -0.93
CA ARG A 105 -16.69 3.73 -0.59
C ARG A 105 -18.11 3.98 -0.03
N PHE A 106 -19.03 3.04 -0.24
CA PHE A 106 -20.44 3.16 0.16
C PHE A 106 -20.99 2.00 1.00
N GLY A 107 -20.15 1.02 1.38
CA GLY A 107 -20.61 -0.19 2.08
C GLY A 107 -20.25 -0.25 3.56
N ASN A 108 -21.01 0.46 4.41
CA ASN A 108 -21.58 -0.02 5.69
C ASN A 108 -22.02 1.15 6.57
N THR A 109 -23.28 1.51 6.44
CA THR A 109 -24.08 2.02 7.56
C THR A 109 -25.14 0.95 7.82
N ASP A 110 -24.88 0.06 8.76
CA ASP A 110 -25.90 -0.69 9.50
C ASP A 110 -25.68 -0.40 10.98
#